data_AF-X1H1L8-F1
#
_entry.id   AF-X1H1L8-F1
#
_cell.length_a   1.000
_cell.length_b   1.000
_cell.length_c   1.000
_cell.angle_alpha   90.00
_cell.angle_beta   90.00
_cell.angle_gamma   90.00
#
_symmetry.space_group_name_H-M   'P 1'
#
loop_
_entity.id
_entity.type
_entity.pdbx_description
1 polymer ?
#
loop_
_entity_poly.entity_id
_entity_poly.type
_entity_poly.pdbx_seq_one_letter_code
_entity_poly.pdbx_strand_id
1 'polypeptide(L)'
;IYLPPLRERREDIPLLTEHYIRRLAEEHGKSISGITPGAQRALNAYDWPGNVRELINALETMIVLTRSEELDEELIPPEIRPEGDQPQAADLGPGMSLAGAERVLIAQTLEMTGGNRQQAARILRIGQRTLYRKIKQYGLN
;
A
#
# COMPACT_ATOMS: atom_id res chain seq x y z
N ILE A 1 3.01 -17.00 33.08
CA ILE A 1 1.82 -16.43 32.39
C ILE A 1 2.11 -16.50 30.91
N TYR A 2 1.35 -17.28 30.15
CA TYR A 2 1.50 -17.36 28.69
C TYR A 2 0.61 -16.29 28.06
N LEU A 3 1.20 -15.42 27.25
CA LEU A 3 0.48 -14.40 26.51
C LEU A 3 0.50 -14.83 25.03
N PRO A 4 -0.65 -15.21 24.44
CA PRO A 4 -0.69 -15.72 23.07
C PRO A 4 -0.22 -14.65 22.08
N PRO A 5 0.36 -15.04 20.94
CA PRO A 5 0.74 -14.09 19.92
C PRO A 5 -0.48 -13.41 19.29
N LEU A 6 -0.30 -12.24 18.69
CA LEU A 6 -1.40 -11.43 18.16
C LEU A 6 -2.17 -12.14 17.02
N ARG A 7 -1.48 -12.97 16.22
CA ARG A 7 -2.12 -13.80 15.17
C ARG A 7 -3.14 -14.83 15.67
N GLU A 8 -3.05 -15.23 16.94
CA GLU A 8 -3.96 -16.19 17.57
C GLU A 8 -5.19 -15.51 18.20
N ARG A 9 -5.25 -14.17 18.14
CA ARG A 9 -6.31 -13.32 18.67
C ARG A 9 -6.54 -12.10 17.78
N ARG A 10 -6.79 -12.36 16.50
CA ARG A 10 -6.95 -11.29 15.48
C ARG A 10 -8.15 -10.38 15.79
N GLU A 11 -9.13 -10.89 16.52
CA GLU A 11 -10.29 -10.16 17.03
C GLU A 11 -9.93 -8.98 17.94
N ASP A 12 -8.75 -9.01 18.59
CA ASP A 12 -8.27 -7.92 19.43
C ASP A 12 -7.66 -6.77 18.60
N ILE A 13 -7.25 -7.03 17.36
CA ILE A 13 -6.52 -6.06 16.52
C ILE A 13 -7.31 -4.75 16.34
N PRO A 14 -8.61 -4.74 15.98
CA PRO A 14 -9.37 -3.50 15.84
C PRO A 14 -9.41 -2.66 17.13
N LEU A 15 -9.61 -3.31 18.28
CA LEU A 15 -9.68 -2.62 19.57
C LEU A 15 -8.31 -2.05 19.98
N LEU A 16 -7.24 -2.81 19.76
CA LEU A 16 -5.87 -2.35 19.98
C LEU A 16 -5.53 -1.19 19.06
N THR A 17 -5.89 -1.26 17.78
CA THR A 17 -5.68 -0.19 16.81
C THR A 17 -6.37 1.09 17.24
N GLU A 18 -7.66 1.05 17.61
CA GLU A 18 -8.38 2.23 18.07
C GLU A 18 -7.76 2.84 19.34
N HIS A 19 -7.36 2.00 20.30
CA HIS A 19 -6.70 2.44 21.52
C HIS A 19 -5.38 3.15 21.23
N TYR A 20 -4.49 2.53 20.44
CA TYR A 20 -3.18 3.08 20.16
C TYR A 20 -3.23 4.27 19.20
N ILE A 21 -4.17 4.33 18.25
CA ILE A 21 -4.35 5.53 17.41
C ILE A 21 -4.65 6.74 18.28
N ARG A 22 -5.63 6.65 19.19
CA ARG A 22 -5.97 7.78 20.08
C ARG A 22 -4.78 8.23 20.91
N ARG A 23 -4.10 7.26 21.53
CA ARG A 23 -2.95 7.54 22.40
C ARG A 23 -1.79 8.17 21.63
N LEU A 24 -1.39 7.58 20.50
CA LEU A 24 -0.27 8.07 19.69
C LEU A 24 -0.60 9.41 19.03
N ALA A 25 -1.85 9.62 18.58
CA ALA A 25 -2.28 10.89 18.04
C ALA A 25 -2.14 12.03 19.07
N GLU A 26 -2.52 11.77 20.33
CA GLU A 26 -2.33 12.71 21.44
C GLU A 26 -0.85 12.96 21.73
N GLU A 27 -0.03 11.91 21.82
CA GLU A 27 1.42 12.00 22.05
C GLU A 27 2.14 12.81 20.94
N HIS A 28 1.68 12.70 19.70
CA HIS A 28 2.24 13.44 18.54
C HIS A 28 1.52 14.77 18.24
N GLY A 29 0.51 15.16 19.01
CA GLY A 29 -0.26 16.39 18.79
C GLY A 29 -1.00 16.43 17.45
N LYS A 30 -1.44 15.29 16.93
CA LYS A 30 -2.22 15.18 15.69
C LYS A 30 -3.69 14.90 15.98
N SER A 31 -4.56 15.49 15.17
CA SER A 31 -6.00 15.19 15.19
C SER A 31 -6.28 14.02 14.24
N ILE A 32 -6.26 12.79 14.76
CA ILE A 32 -6.61 11.59 13.97
C ILE A 32 -8.00 11.11 14.41
N SER A 33 -8.94 11.10 13.48
CA SER A 33 -10.33 10.66 13.66
C SER A 33 -10.48 9.14 13.57
N GLY A 34 -9.56 8.45 12.89
CA GLY A 34 -9.57 7.00 12.79
C GLY A 34 -8.69 6.44 11.69
N ILE A 35 -9.10 5.27 11.19
CA ILE A 35 -8.42 4.48 10.15
C ILE A 35 -9.45 4.02 9.12
N THR A 36 -9.08 4.03 7.84
CA THR A 36 -9.98 3.61 6.77
C THR A 36 -10.30 2.12 6.89
N PRO A 37 -11.45 1.66 6.37
CA PRO A 37 -11.76 0.24 6.31
C PRO A 37 -10.72 -0.59 5.54
N GLY A 38 -10.05 -0.03 4.53
CA GLY A 38 -9.01 -0.71 3.78
C GLY A 38 -7.74 -0.92 4.60
N ALA A 39 -7.25 0.13 5.26
CA ALA A 39 -6.13 0.02 6.19
C ALA A 39 -6.43 -0.96 7.34
N GLN A 40 -7.62 -0.92 7.93
CA GLN A 40 -8.00 -1.87 8.98
C GLN A 40 -8.00 -3.32 8.49
N ARG A 41 -8.46 -3.58 7.26
CA ARG A 41 -8.39 -4.93 6.66
C ARG A 41 -6.95 -5.39 6.49
N ALA A 42 -6.04 -4.51 6.04
CA ALA A 42 -4.63 -4.84 5.90
C ALA A 42 -4.00 -5.20 7.26
N LEU A 43 -4.25 -4.41 8.30
CA LEU A 43 -3.78 -4.70 9.66
C LEU A 43 -4.32 -6.04 10.20
N ASN A 44 -5.58 -6.39 9.90
CA ASN A 44 -6.18 -7.66 10.34
C ASN A 44 -5.65 -8.88 9.57
N ALA A 45 -5.21 -8.68 8.32
CA ALA A 45 -4.70 -9.75 7.47
C ALA A 45 -3.28 -10.18 7.85
N TYR A 46 -2.47 -9.25 8.38
CA TYR A 46 -1.07 -9.49 8.72
C TYR A 46 -0.87 -10.38 9.96
N ASP A 47 0.22 -11.14 9.98
CA ASP A 47 0.50 -12.15 11.01
C ASP A 47 1.20 -11.60 12.26
N TRP A 48 1.68 -10.35 12.23
CA TRP A 48 2.31 -9.67 13.36
C TRP A 48 3.38 -10.52 14.08
N PRO A 49 4.47 -10.95 13.40
CA PRO A 49 5.56 -11.70 14.03
C PRO A 49 6.17 -10.99 15.25
N GLY A 50 6.19 -9.66 15.26
CA GLY A 50 6.60 -8.82 16.38
C GLY A 50 5.49 -8.51 17.39
N ASN A 51 4.31 -9.13 17.25
CA ASN A 51 3.12 -8.98 18.09
C ASN A 51 2.68 -7.51 18.22
N VAL A 52 2.12 -7.14 19.38
CA VAL A 52 1.60 -5.79 19.68
C VAL A 52 2.68 -4.71 19.50
N ARG A 53 3.96 -5.02 19.75
CA ARG A 53 5.04 -4.04 19.56
C ARG A 53 5.15 -3.60 18.10
N GLU A 54 5.06 -4.56 17.17
CA GLU A 54 5.11 -4.26 15.74
C GLU A 54 3.87 -3.49 15.28
N LEU A 55 2.68 -3.84 15.80
CA LEU A 55 1.46 -3.07 15.55
C LEU A 55 1.60 -1.61 16.00
N ILE A 56 2.11 -1.38 17.20
CA ILE A 56 2.33 -0.02 17.73
C ILE A 56 3.29 0.75 16.81
N ASN A 57 4.42 0.16 16.44
CA ASN A 57 5.41 0.81 15.58
C ASN A 57 4.83 1.15 14.19
N ALA A 58 4.00 0.27 13.63
CA ALA A 58 3.34 0.51 12.37
C ALA A 58 2.36 1.70 12.46
N LEU A 59 1.52 1.72 13.49
CA LEU A 59 0.57 2.81 13.74
C LEU A 59 1.28 4.14 14.02
N GLU A 60 2.36 4.13 14.80
CA GLU A 60 3.19 5.31 15.06
C GLU A 60 3.75 5.87 13.75
N THR A 61 4.29 5.01 12.89
CA THR A 61 4.80 5.38 11.57
C THR A 61 3.70 6.00 10.71
N MET A 62 2.52 5.38 10.64
CA MET A 62 1.36 5.91 9.90
C MET A 62 0.94 7.28 10.42
N ILE A 63 0.89 7.45 11.75
CA ILE A 63 0.53 8.72 12.40
C ILE A 63 1.59 9.78 12.13
N VAL A 64 2.88 9.47 12.15
CA VAL A 64 3.93 10.45 11.84
C VAL A 64 3.86 10.90 10.38
N LEU A 65 3.60 9.97 9.45
CA LEU A 65 3.58 10.24 8.02
C LEU A 65 2.27 10.89 7.52
N THR A 66 1.14 10.63 8.17
CA THR A 66 -0.15 11.14 7.69
C THR A 66 -0.21 12.67 7.66
N ARG A 67 -0.87 13.17 6.62
CA ARG A 67 -1.27 14.58 6.47
C ARG A 67 -2.78 14.77 6.56
N SER A 68 -3.51 13.68 6.76
CA SER A 68 -4.96 13.61 6.89
C SER A 68 -5.34 13.35 8.34
N GLU A 69 -6.60 13.58 8.67
CA GLU A 69 -7.20 13.17 9.94
C GLU A 69 -7.54 11.66 9.95
N GLU A 70 -7.50 10.98 8.81
CA GLU A 70 -7.77 9.56 8.69
C GLU A 70 -6.52 8.80 8.19
N LEU A 71 -6.23 7.65 8.79
CA LEU A 71 -5.14 6.77 8.35
C LEU A 71 -5.62 5.85 7.23
N ASP A 72 -5.10 6.04 6.02
CA ASP A 72 -5.46 5.24 4.85
C ASP A 72 -4.51 4.05 4.58
N GLU A 73 -4.89 3.19 3.64
CA GLU A 73 -4.10 2.02 3.25
C GLU A 73 -2.76 2.37 2.56
N GLU A 74 -2.64 3.57 1.99
CA GLU A 74 -1.39 4.02 1.36
C GLU A 74 -0.30 4.31 2.40
N LEU A 75 -0.68 4.54 3.66
CA LEU A 75 0.24 4.70 4.79
C LEU A 75 0.69 3.38 5.39
N ILE A 76 0.05 2.24 5.06
CA ILE A 76 0.44 0.93 5.58
C ILE A 76 1.85 0.59 5.09
N PRO A 77 2.78 0.23 6.01
CA PRO A 77 4.12 -0.21 5.65
C PRO A 77 4.10 -1.33 4.59
N PRO A 78 4.98 -1.29 3.57
CA PRO A 78 4.99 -2.26 2.47
C PRO A 78 5.04 -3.73 2.93
N GLU A 79 5.69 -3.99 4.06
CA GLU A 79 5.86 -5.32 4.66
C GLU A 79 4.55 -5.89 5.23
N ILE A 80 3.58 -5.02 5.52
CA ILE A 80 2.27 -5.36 6.13
C ILE A 80 1.18 -5.44 5.06
N ARG A 81 1.40 -4.82 3.89
CA ARG A 81 0.42 -4.86 2.79
C ARG A 81 0.21 -6.31 2.35
N PRO A 82 -1.05 -6.78 2.24
CA PRO A 82 -1.32 -8.12 1.76
C PRO A 82 -0.69 -8.30 0.37
N GLU A 83 -0.15 -9.49 0.08
CA GLU A 83 0.58 -9.80 -1.17
C GLU A 83 -0.23 -9.52 -2.45
N GLY A 84 -1.55 -9.34 -2.36
CA GLY A 84 -2.43 -8.92 -3.46
C GLY A 84 -2.53 -7.41 -3.71
N ASP A 85 -1.99 -6.57 -2.81
CA ASP A 85 -2.13 -5.11 -2.80
C ASP A 85 -0.78 -4.36 -2.72
N GLN A 86 0.32 -5.10 -2.76
CA GLN A 86 1.54 -4.53 -3.33
C GLN A 86 1.21 -4.19 -4.80
N PRO A 87 1.52 -2.97 -5.29
CA PRO A 87 1.55 -2.78 -6.73
C PRO A 87 2.52 -3.84 -7.22
N GLN A 88 2.00 -4.87 -7.90
CA GLN A 88 2.82 -5.95 -8.39
C GLN A 88 3.97 -5.26 -9.14
N ALA A 89 5.17 -5.34 -8.59
CA ALA A 89 6.31 -5.52 -9.45
C ALA A 89 5.94 -6.80 -10.20
N ALA A 90 5.21 -6.65 -11.30
CA ALA A 90 4.75 -7.80 -12.05
C ALA A 90 6.03 -8.43 -12.53
N ASP A 91 6.33 -9.57 -11.91
CA ASP A 91 7.64 -10.15 -11.92
C ASP A 91 7.97 -10.39 -13.39
N LEU A 92 8.87 -9.58 -13.93
CA LEU A 92 9.29 -9.68 -15.32
C LEU A 92 10.11 -10.97 -15.40
N GLY A 93 9.40 -12.09 -15.55
CA GLY A 93 9.95 -13.42 -15.38
C GLY A 93 9.95 -14.23 -16.68
N PRO A 94 10.80 -15.28 -16.75
CA PRO A 94 10.75 -16.27 -17.81
C PRO A 94 9.34 -16.88 -17.93
N GLY A 95 8.78 -16.92 -19.15
CA GLY A 95 7.43 -17.43 -19.41
C GLY A 95 6.36 -16.34 -19.57
N MET A 96 6.67 -15.08 -19.28
CA MET A 96 5.76 -13.97 -19.57
C MET A 96 5.70 -13.67 -21.08
N SER A 97 4.50 -13.38 -21.59
CA SER A 97 4.35 -12.89 -22.96
C SER A 97 4.92 -11.47 -23.10
N LEU A 98 5.48 -11.14 -24.27
CA LEU A 98 5.96 -9.78 -24.58
C LEU A 98 4.88 -8.72 -24.36
N ALA A 99 3.62 -9.03 -24.69
CA ALA A 99 2.49 -8.12 -24.46
C ALA A 99 2.19 -7.91 -22.97
N GLY A 100 2.38 -8.94 -22.14
CA GLY A 100 2.26 -8.84 -20.69
C GLY A 100 3.35 -7.95 -20.08
N ALA A 101 4.61 -8.21 -20.44
CA ALA A 101 5.75 -7.40 -20.00
C ALA A 101 5.59 -5.92 -20.41
N GLU A 102 5.11 -5.69 -21.63
CA GLU A 102 4.87 -4.35 -22.13
C GLU A 102 3.76 -3.62 -21.38
N ARG A 103 2.65 -4.31 -21.05
CA ARG A 103 1.55 -3.73 -20.26
C ARG A 103 2.05 -3.26 -18.89
N VAL A 104 2.87 -4.09 -18.22
CA VAL A 104 3.43 -3.80 -16.90
C VAL A 104 4.33 -2.58 -16.95
N LEU A 105 5.28 -2.55 -17.89
CA LEU A 105 6.20 -1.43 -18.06
C LEU A 105 5.46 -0.11 -18.32
N ILE A 106 4.39 -0.16 -19.12
CA ILE A 106 3.56 1.02 -19.40
C ILE A 106 2.81 1.48 -18.14
N ALA A 107 2.20 0.56 -17.40
CA ALA A 107 1.47 0.89 -16.17
C ALA A 107 2.38 1.51 -15.11
N GLN A 108 3.50 0.87 -14.80
CA GLN A 108 4.46 1.36 -13.80
C GLN A 108 5.07 2.70 -14.19
N THR A 109 5.36 2.91 -15.48
CA THR A 109 5.90 4.21 -15.94
C THR A 109 4.84 5.31 -15.83
N LEU A 110 3.57 5.00 -16.09
CA LEU A 110 2.48 5.97 -15.91
C LEU A 110 2.30 6.34 -14.43
N GLU A 111 2.30 5.37 -13.53
CA GLU A 111 2.25 5.61 -12.08
C GLU A 111 3.44 6.47 -11.61
N MET A 112 4.66 6.11 -11.99
CA MET A 112 5.88 6.86 -11.65
C MET A 112 5.86 8.30 -12.18
N THR A 113 5.14 8.56 -13.26
CA THR A 113 5.02 9.91 -13.86
C THR A 113 3.75 10.65 -13.43
N GLY A 114 2.96 10.10 -12.50
CA GLY A 114 1.68 10.68 -12.08
C GLY A 114 0.67 10.81 -13.22
N GLY A 115 0.71 9.89 -14.19
CA GLY A 115 -0.14 9.89 -15.38
C GLY A 115 0.33 10.79 -16.52
N ASN A 116 1.53 11.38 -16.44
CA ASN A 116 2.07 12.22 -17.52
C ASN A 116 2.49 11.38 -18.74
N ARG A 117 1.56 11.20 -19.68
CA ARG A 117 1.73 10.39 -20.90
C ARG A 117 2.91 10.85 -21.78
N GLN A 118 3.22 12.15 -21.84
CA GLN A 118 4.36 12.62 -22.63
C GLN A 118 5.69 12.22 -21.99
N GLN A 119 5.77 12.33 -20.68
CA GLN A 119 6.94 11.94 -19.89
C GLN A 119 7.11 10.42 -19.90
N ALA A 120 6.03 9.67 -19.73
CA ALA A 120 6.05 8.21 -19.78
C ALA A 120 6.53 7.69 -21.16
N ALA A 121 6.06 8.29 -22.26
CA ALA A 121 6.52 7.93 -23.60
C ALA A 121 8.03 8.17 -23.79
N ARG A 122 8.55 9.27 -23.22
CA ARG A 122 9.97 9.60 -23.25
C ARG A 122 10.81 8.60 -22.46
N ILE A 123 10.36 8.20 -21.27
CA ILE A 123 11.04 7.22 -20.42
C ILE A 123 11.07 5.84 -21.08
N LEU A 124 9.95 5.41 -21.64
CA LEU A 124 9.83 4.14 -22.38
C LEU A 124 10.48 4.17 -23.77
N ARG A 125 10.99 5.33 -24.22
CA ARG A 125 11.59 5.54 -25.54
C ARG A 125 10.67 5.11 -26.71
N ILE A 126 9.38 5.36 -26.57
CA ILE A 126 8.38 5.11 -27.62
C ILE A 126 7.68 6.40 -28.03
N GLY A 127 7.12 6.42 -29.25
CA GLY A 127 6.31 7.56 -29.71
C GLY A 127 5.04 7.73 -28.88
N GLN A 128 4.63 8.97 -28.61
CA GLN A 128 3.41 9.28 -27.85
C GLN A 128 2.15 8.63 -28.44
N ARG A 129 2.03 8.58 -29.77
CA ARG A 129 0.93 7.90 -30.47
C ARG A 129 0.93 6.39 -30.21
N THR A 130 2.11 5.79 -30.09
CA THR A 130 2.28 4.37 -29.76
C THR A 130 1.88 4.10 -28.31
N LEU A 131 2.32 4.94 -27.38
CA LEU A 131 1.91 4.84 -25.98
C LEU A 131 0.38 4.97 -25.84
N TYR A 132 -0.22 5.99 -26.47
CA TYR A 132 -1.67 6.21 -26.42
C TYR A 132 -2.48 5.01 -26.94
N ARG A 133 -2.03 4.41 -28.06
CA ARG A 133 -2.65 3.20 -28.60
C ARG A 133 -2.56 2.03 -27.60
N LYS A 134 -1.41 1.84 -26.96
CA LYS A 134 -1.17 0.74 -26.01
C LYS A 134 -1.95 0.92 -24.71
N ILE A 135 -2.04 2.14 -24.19
CA ILE A 135 -2.91 2.50 -23.04
C ILE A 135 -4.35 2.06 -23.32
N LYS A 136 -4.89 2.43 -24.50
CA LYS A 136 -6.24 2.05 -24.91
C LYS A 136 -6.39 0.54 -25.12
N GLN A 137 -5.38 -0.12 -25.69
CA GLN A 137 -5.37 -1.56 -25.93
C GLN A 137 -5.36 -2.38 -24.63
N TYR A 138 -4.71 -1.87 -23.58
CA TYR A 138 -4.56 -2.57 -22.31
C TYR A 138 -5.53 -2.12 -21.21
N GLY A 139 -6.41 -1.15 -21.50
CA GLY A 139 -7.41 -0.66 -20.53
C GLY A 139 -6.79 0.05 -19.33
N LEU A 140 -5.62 0.67 -19.49
CA LEU A 140 -4.96 1.46 -18.45
C LEU A 140 -5.59 2.87 -18.49
N ASN A 141 -6.44 3.22 -17.54
CA ASN A 141 -7.16 4.50 -17.53
C ASN A 141 -7.06 5.17 -16.17
#